data_AF-A0A6L5GP15-F1
#
_entry.id   AF-A0A6L5GP15-F1
#
_cell.length_a   1.000
_cell.length_b   1.000
_cell.length_c   1.000
_cell.angle_alpha   90.00
_cell.angle_beta   90.00
_cell.angle_gamma   90.00
#
_symmetry.space_group_name_H-M   'P 1'
#
loop_
_entity.id
_entity.type
_entity.pdbx_description
1 polymer ?
#
loop_
_entity_poly.entity_id
_entity_poly.type
_entity_poly.pdbx_seq_one_letter_code
_entity_poly.pdbx_strand_id
1 'polypeptide(L)'
;MRLWHEQLISKLPRQQLLGQHREIAALRGNGWGKKHATVNYVFNYSPYKLYQFHLLVMHEMQRRGYRPNKKWFDPLYRGIHCDPYIILKKCPITNPIYPEHNESYLKECLSNLASKGIIL
;
A
#
# COMPACT_ATOMS: atom_id res chain seq x y z
N MET A 1 -0.35 4.59 10.65
CA MET A 1 -0.38 3.71 9.47
C MET A 1 -0.89 4.54 8.29
N ARG A 2 -0.09 4.67 7.24
CA ARG A 2 -0.33 5.57 6.10
C ARG A 2 0.16 4.86 4.84
N LEU A 3 -0.58 4.96 3.73
CA LEU A 3 0.03 4.68 2.44
C LEU A 3 0.90 5.87 2.06
N TRP A 4 2.19 5.65 1.82
CA TRP A 4 3.03 6.65 1.18
C TRP A 4 2.46 6.95 -0.21
N HIS A 5 2.57 8.21 -0.63
CA HIS A 5 2.18 8.61 -1.96
C HIS A 5 2.90 7.74 -3.01
N GLU A 6 2.18 7.31 -4.06
CA GLU A 6 2.70 6.36 -5.07
C GLU A 6 3.98 6.84 -5.77
N GLN A 7 4.07 8.15 -6.06
CA GLN A 7 5.27 8.78 -6.62
C GLN A 7 6.52 8.67 -5.73
N LEU A 8 6.35 8.43 -4.42
CA LEU A 8 7.46 8.29 -3.49
C LEU A 8 7.98 6.86 -3.42
N ILE A 9 7.22 5.85 -3.86
CA ILE A 9 7.54 4.43 -3.63
C ILE A 9 8.95 4.08 -4.14
N SER A 10 9.33 4.56 -5.33
CA SER A 10 10.66 4.33 -5.90
C SER A 10 11.79 5.06 -5.16
N LYS A 11 11.47 6.09 -4.36
CA LYS A 11 12.41 6.93 -3.62
C LYS A 11 12.49 6.59 -2.13
N LEU A 12 11.47 5.93 -1.58
CA LEU A 12 11.42 5.60 -0.15
C LEU A 12 12.68 4.86 0.30
N PRO A 13 13.25 5.18 1.48
CA PRO A 13 14.32 4.37 2.04
C PRO A 13 13.83 2.97 2.39
N ARG A 14 14.78 2.05 2.61
CA ARG A 14 14.49 0.63 2.88
C ARG A 14 13.44 0.44 3.96
N GLN A 15 13.57 1.12 5.09
CA GLN A 15 12.68 0.92 6.23
C GLN A 15 11.22 1.29 5.89
N GLN A 16 11.01 2.38 5.15
CA GLN A 16 9.70 2.88 4.75
C GLN A 16 9.08 1.99 3.67
N LEU A 17 9.86 1.53 2.70
CA LEU A 17 9.39 0.60 1.67
C LEU A 17 8.94 -0.74 2.29
N LEU A 18 9.78 -1.33 3.16
CA LEU A 18 9.43 -2.59 3.82
C LEU A 18 8.30 -2.40 4.84
N GLY A 19 8.24 -1.24 5.49
CA GLY A 19 7.12 -0.85 6.35
C GLY A 19 5.81 -0.78 5.57
N GLN A 20 5.82 -0.13 4.41
CA GLN A 20 4.66 0.00 3.52
C GLN A 20 4.08 -1.37 3.14
N HIS A 21 4.94 -2.33 2.80
CA HIS A 21 4.52 -3.71 2.54
C HIS A 21 3.79 -4.34 3.73
N ARG A 22 4.34 -4.20 4.95
CA ARG A 22 3.70 -4.74 6.16
C ARG A 22 2.37 -4.06 6.47
N GLU A 23 2.28 -2.75 6.30
CA GLU A 23 1.04 -2.00 6.50
C GLU A 23 -0.06 -2.44 5.51
N ILE A 24 0.28 -2.60 4.22
CA ILE A 24 -0.67 -3.06 3.21
C ILE A 24 -1.09 -4.52 3.46
N ALA A 25 -0.15 -5.39 3.84
CA ALA A 25 -0.45 -6.77 4.23
C ALA A 25 -1.45 -6.83 5.40
N ALA A 26 -1.27 -5.99 6.41
CA ALA A 26 -2.20 -5.88 7.53
C ALA A 26 -3.58 -5.39 7.08
N LEU A 27 -3.63 -4.35 6.23
CA LEU A 27 -4.87 -3.81 5.67
C LEU A 27 -5.63 -4.82 4.81
N ARG A 28 -4.94 -5.62 3.99
CA ARG A 28 -5.56 -6.67 3.15
C ARG A 28 -6.09 -7.84 3.99
N GLY A 29 -5.51 -8.09 5.16
CA GLY A 29 -5.92 -9.14 6.08
C GLY A 29 -7.03 -8.71 7.05
N ASN A 30 -6.87 -9.09 8.31
CA ASN A 30 -7.80 -8.77 9.41
C ASN A 30 -7.85 -7.27 9.80
N GLY A 31 -7.03 -6.43 9.15
CA GLY A 31 -7.12 -4.98 9.26
C GLY A 31 -8.17 -4.35 8.34
N TRP A 32 -8.71 -5.10 7.37
CA TRP A 32 -9.69 -4.56 6.42
C TRP A 32 -10.93 -4.03 7.15
N GLY A 33 -11.33 -2.79 6.86
CA GLY A 33 -12.50 -2.13 7.45
C GLY A 33 -12.31 -1.59 8.88
N LYS A 34 -11.13 -1.76 9.50
CA LYS A 34 -10.86 -1.19 10.83
C LYS A 34 -10.49 0.29 10.73
N LYS A 35 -11.07 1.13 11.58
CA LYS A 35 -10.81 2.58 11.56
C LYS A 35 -9.32 2.90 11.80
N HIS A 36 -8.76 3.74 10.93
CA HIS A 36 -7.40 4.26 10.99
C HIS A 36 -7.40 5.77 10.66
N ALA A 37 -6.64 6.57 11.41
CA ALA A 37 -6.68 8.04 11.27
C ALA A 37 -6.36 8.56 9.85
N THR A 38 -5.42 7.95 9.12
CA THR A 38 -4.88 8.52 7.87
C THR A 38 -5.09 7.68 6.61
N VAL A 39 -5.71 6.51 6.70
CA VAL A 39 -5.83 5.56 5.58
C VAL A 39 -7.26 5.02 5.40
N ASN A 40 -8.23 5.56 6.12
CA ASN A 40 -9.64 5.13 6.02
C ASN A 40 -10.20 5.19 4.60
N TYR A 41 -9.73 6.13 3.77
CA TYR A 41 -10.20 6.27 2.40
C TYR A 41 -10.04 4.99 1.57
N VAL A 42 -9.05 4.14 1.88
CA VAL A 42 -8.81 2.86 1.20
C VAL A 42 -10.05 1.97 1.23
N PHE A 43 -10.81 2.00 2.33
CA PHE A 43 -12.00 1.17 2.52
C PHE A 43 -13.24 1.68 1.77
N ASN A 44 -13.19 2.89 1.22
CA ASN A 44 -14.22 3.43 0.33
C ASN A 44 -14.13 2.81 -1.08
N TYR A 45 -13.09 2.01 -1.35
CA TYR A 45 -12.85 1.37 -2.63
C TYR A 45 -12.81 -0.15 -2.51
N SER A 46 -12.88 -0.84 -3.67
CA SER A 46 -12.68 -2.28 -3.74
C SER A 46 -11.34 -2.70 -3.11
N PRO A 47 -11.28 -3.82 -2.35
CA PRO A 47 -10.01 -4.41 -1.90
C PRO A 47 -9.02 -4.67 -3.05
N TYR A 48 -9.52 -4.86 -4.27
CA TYR A 48 -8.70 -5.02 -5.46
C TYR A 48 -7.81 -3.80 -5.74
N LYS A 49 -8.28 -2.60 -5.37
CA LYS A 49 -7.53 -1.35 -5.51
C LYS A 49 -6.33 -1.30 -4.57
N LEU A 50 -6.50 -1.82 -3.35
CA LEU A 50 -5.39 -1.96 -2.40
C LEU A 50 -4.40 -3.04 -2.87
N TYR A 51 -4.89 -4.10 -3.50
CA TYR A 51 -4.03 -5.08 -4.16
C TYR A 51 -3.19 -4.45 -5.29
N GLN A 52 -3.78 -3.59 -6.15
CA GLN A 52 -3.03 -2.86 -7.18
C GLN A 52 -1.94 -1.98 -6.57
N PHE A 53 -2.25 -1.25 -5.50
CA PHE A 53 -1.25 -0.48 -4.76
C PHE A 53 -0.18 -1.38 -4.13
N HIS A 54 -0.55 -2.58 -3.65
CA HIS A 54 0.41 -3.54 -3.12
C HIS A 54 1.40 -4.02 -4.19
N LEU A 55 0.93 -4.26 -5.42
CA LEU A 55 1.79 -4.64 -6.55
C LEU A 55 2.88 -3.58 -6.80
N LEU A 56 2.53 -2.29 -6.79
CA LEU A 56 3.50 -1.19 -6.95
C LEU A 56 4.65 -1.32 -5.93
N VAL A 57 4.32 -1.57 -4.67
CA VAL A 57 5.29 -1.73 -3.58
C VAL A 57 6.11 -3.02 -3.74
N MET A 58 5.46 -4.14 -4.05
CA MET A 58 6.14 -5.43 -4.20
C MET A 58 7.06 -5.48 -5.43
N HIS A 59 6.69 -4.82 -6.53
CA HIS A 59 7.55 -4.68 -7.70
C HIS A 59 8.77 -3.81 -7.39
N GLU A 60 8.60 -2.71 -6.66
CA GLU A 60 9.74 -1.91 -6.21
C GLU A 60 10.64 -2.70 -5.25
N MET A 61 10.06 -3.52 -4.36
CA MET A 61 10.82 -4.43 -3.51
C MET A 61 11.63 -5.43 -4.35
N GLN A 62 11.02 -6.07 -5.34
CA GLN A 62 11.71 -7.00 -6.25
C GLN A 62 12.82 -6.31 -7.04
N ARG A 63 12.58 -5.10 -7.55
CA ARG A 63 13.57 -4.29 -8.27
C ARG A 63 14.81 -4.01 -7.42
N ARG A 64 14.65 -3.85 -6.11
CA ARG A 64 15.74 -3.66 -5.14
C ARG A 64 16.33 -4.98 -4.60
N GLY A 65 15.97 -6.12 -5.17
CA GLY A 65 16.48 -7.44 -4.78
C GLY A 65 15.79 -8.09 -3.57
N TYR A 66 14.75 -7.48 -3.01
CA TYR A 66 13.97 -8.08 -1.94
C TYR A 66 13.01 -9.15 -2.48
N ARG A 67 12.67 -10.13 -1.64
CA ARG A 67 11.82 -11.26 -1.99
C ARG A 67 10.52 -11.25 -1.15
N PRO A 68 9.52 -10.41 -1.49
CA PRO A 68 8.22 -10.49 -0.82
C PRO A 68 7.61 -11.88 -1.02
N ASN A 69 6.84 -12.35 -0.02
CA ASN A 69 6.18 -13.65 -0.12
C ASN A 69 5.24 -13.67 -1.33
N LYS A 70 5.46 -14.63 -2.24
CA LYS A 70 4.75 -14.74 -3.52
C LYS A 70 3.22 -14.83 -3.37
N LYS A 71 2.71 -15.33 -2.23
CA LYS A 71 1.26 -15.37 -1.95
C LYS A 71 0.61 -13.98 -2.01
N TRP A 72 1.34 -12.91 -1.71
CA TRP A 72 0.79 -11.55 -1.76
C TRP A 72 0.51 -11.04 -3.19
N PHE A 73 1.05 -11.67 -4.22
CA PHE A 73 0.73 -11.39 -5.62
C PHE A 73 -0.60 -12.01 -6.06
N ASP A 74 -1.24 -12.83 -5.23
CA ASP A 74 -2.62 -13.23 -5.44
C ASP A 74 -3.57 -12.16 -4.86
N PRO A 75 -4.50 -11.58 -5.64
CA PRO A 75 -5.48 -10.61 -5.12
C PRO A 75 -6.41 -11.18 -4.05
N LEU A 76 -6.65 -12.50 -4.05
CA LEU A 76 -7.54 -13.16 -3.10
C LEU A 76 -6.88 -13.42 -1.75
N TYR A 77 -5.55 -13.46 -1.70
CA TYR A 77 -4.80 -13.75 -0.48
C TYR A 77 -4.89 -12.60 0.54
N ARG A 78 -5.20 -12.97 1.79
CA ARG A 78 -5.42 -12.04 2.90
C ARG A 78 -4.52 -12.31 4.11
N GLY A 79 -3.48 -13.11 3.94
CA GLY A 79 -2.61 -13.56 5.03
C GLY A 79 -3.04 -14.93 5.57
N ILE A 80 -2.27 -15.46 6.51
CA ILE A 80 -2.47 -16.83 7.05
C ILE A 80 -3.61 -16.93 8.08
N HIS A 81 -4.03 -15.79 8.65
CA HIS A 81 -5.05 -15.73 9.71
C HIS A 81 -6.37 -15.12 9.22
N CYS A 82 -6.55 -14.99 7.91
CA CYS A 82 -7.72 -14.39 7.31
C CYS A 82 -8.08 -15.19 6.07
N ASP A 83 -9.31 -15.68 6.01
CA ASP A 83 -9.77 -16.46 4.86
C ASP A 83 -9.63 -15.64 3.57
N PRO A 84 -9.17 -16.27 2.48
CA PRO A 84 -9.06 -15.58 1.21
C PRO A 84 -10.45 -15.12 0.73
N TYR A 85 -10.47 -14.13 -0.15
CA TYR A 85 -11.71 -13.83 -0.88
C TYR A 85 -12.07 -15.01 -1.77
N ILE A 86 -13.35 -15.41 -1.78
CA ILE A 86 -13.86 -16.43 -2.72
C ILE A 86 -13.85 -15.86 -4.14
N ILE A 87 -14.35 -14.63 -4.28
CA ILE A 87 -14.37 -13.87 -5.53
C ILE A 87 -13.98 -12.43 -5.19
N LEU A 88 -13.08 -11.85 -5.99
CA LEU A 88 -12.77 -10.43 -5.94
C LEU A 88 -12.83 -9.85 -7.36
N LYS A 89 -13.82 -9.00 -7.61
CA LYS A 89 -14.01 -8.37 -8.92
C LYS A 89 -12.84 -7.43 -9.21
N LYS A 90 -12.15 -7.68 -10.31
CA LYS A 90 -11.08 -6.79 -10.80
C LYS A 90 -11.65 -5.42 -11.15
N CYS A 91 -10.93 -4.36 -10.79
CA CYS A 91 -11.22 -3.01 -11.26
C CYS A 91 -10.05 -2.47 -12.09
N PRO A 92 -10.30 -1.54 -13.04
CA PRO A 92 -9.24 -0.86 -13.77
C PRO A 92 -8.27 -0.16 -12.82
N ILE A 93 -7.00 -0.11 -13.21
CA ILE A 93 -6.03 0.75 -12.53
C ILE A 93 -6.29 2.20 -12.93
N THR A 94 -6.17 3.13 -11.99
CA THR A 94 -6.27 4.57 -12.22
C THR A 94 -4.93 5.24 -11.95
N ASN A 95 -4.74 6.46 -12.45
CA ASN A 95 -3.56 7.28 -12.15
C ASN A 95 -4.02 8.66 -11.62
N PRO A 96 -3.80 8.98 -10.34
CA PRO A 96 -3.20 8.11 -9.33
C PRO A 96 -4.07 6.88 -9.01
N ILE A 97 -3.49 5.84 -8.39
CA ILE A 97 -4.25 4.66 -7.95
C ILE A 97 -5.36 5.14 -7.03
N TYR A 98 -5.04 5.89 -5.98
CA TYR A 98 -6.06 6.53 -5.14
C TYR A 98 -6.17 8.01 -5.49
N PRO A 99 -7.37 8.58 -5.74
CA PRO A 99 -7.51 10.02 -5.99
C PRO A 99 -7.09 10.86 -4.77
N GLU A 100 -7.06 10.28 -3.57
CA GLU A 100 -6.49 10.89 -2.37
C GLU A 100 -4.97 11.09 -2.48
N HIS A 101 -4.28 10.37 -3.37
CA HIS A 101 -2.86 10.60 -3.70
C HIS A 101 -2.73 11.77 -4.67
N ASN A 102 -3.20 12.94 -4.23
CA ASN A 102 -3.04 14.21 -4.93
C ASN A 102 -1.82 14.99 -4.41
N GLU A 103 -1.56 16.16 -4.99
CA GLU A 103 -0.43 17.01 -4.61
C GLU A 103 -0.42 17.41 -3.12
N SER A 104 -1.59 17.62 -2.51
CA SER A 104 -1.68 17.94 -1.09
C SER A 104 -1.19 16.75 -0.25
N TYR A 105 -1.64 15.54 -0.58
CA TYR A 105 -1.21 14.32 0.10
C TYR A 105 0.28 14.02 -0.12
N LEU A 106 0.80 14.31 -1.31
CA LEU A 106 2.23 14.23 -1.59
C LEU A 106 3.04 15.15 -0.67
N LYS A 107 2.63 16.42 -0.54
CA LYS A 107 3.26 17.39 0.36
C LYS A 107 3.23 16.92 1.81
N GLU A 108 2.10 16.40 2.28
CA GLU A 108 2.02 15.83 3.63
C GLU A 108 2.98 14.65 3.82
N CYS A 109 3.09 13.76 2.84
CA CYS A 109 4.02 12.63 2.90
C CYS A 109 5.48 13.10 2.98
N LEU A 110 5.85 14.09 2.17
CA LEU A 110 7.19 14.69 2.19
C LEU A 110 7.48 15.35 3.56
N SER A 111 6.56 16.14 4.08
CA SER A 111 6.69 16.73 5.42
C SER A 111 6.82 15.68 6.51
N ASN A 112 6.12 14.55 6.39
CA ASN A 112 6.23 13.43 7.34
C ASN A 112 7.58 12.71 7.28
N LEU A 113 8.20 12.63 6.10
CA LEU A 113 9.55 12.09 5.95
C LEU A 113 10.58 13.06 6.51
N ALA A 114 10.46 14.35 6.17
CA ALA A 114 11.34 15.39 6.66
C ALA A 114 11.32 15.50 8.19
N SER A 115 10.16 15.42 8.84
CA SER A 115 10.05 15.45 10.31
C SER A 115 10.70 14.23 10.99
N LYS A 116 10.96 13.15 10.25
CA LYS A 116 11.71 11.97 10.68
C LYS A 116 13.19 12.03 10.30
N GLY A 117 13.67 13.17 9.79
CA GLY A 117 15.04 13.34 9.31
C GLY A 117 15.34 12.62 8.00
N ILE A 118 14.32 12.25 7.23
CA ILE A 118 14.46 11.54 5.95
C ILE A 118 14.29 12.54 4.81
N ILE A 119 15.36 12.72 4.03
CA ILE A 119 15.38 13.55 2.82
C ILE A 119 15.42 12.60 1.61
N LEU A 120 14.50 12.81 0.66
CA LEU A 120 14.33 11.98 -0.55
C LEU A 120 15.06 12.53 -1.76
#